data_AF-A0A5E4CLY5-F1
#
_entry.id   AF-A0A5E4CLY5-F1
#
_cell.length_a   1.000
_cell.length_b   1.000
_cell.length_c   1.000
_cell.angle_alpha   90.00
_cell.angle_beta   90.00
_cell.angle_gamma   90.00
#
_symmetry.space_group_name_H-M   'P 1'
#
loop_
_entity.id
_entity.type
_entity.pdbx_description
1 polymer ?
#
loop_
_entity_poly.entity_id
_entity_poly.type
_entity_poly.pdbx_seq_one_letter_code
_entity_poly.pdbx_strand_id
1 'polypeptide(L)'
;MPIYRRPYEKGRLIIEFKVNFPENGFLSPDKLSLLEKLLPERKEVEETDEMDQVELVDFDPNQERRRHYNGEAYEDDEHHPRGGVQCQTS
;
A
#
# COMPACT_ATOMS: atom_id res chain seq x y z
N MET A 1 -18.23 -24.96 -13.48
CA MET A 1 -18.90 -24.21 -14.56
C MET A 1 -18.42 -24.73 -15.91
N PRO A 2 -19.31 -25.01 -16.88
CA PRO A 2 -18.93 -25.38 -18.24
C PRO A 2 -18.33 -24.19 -18.99
N ILE A 3 -17.34 -24.44 -19.83
CA ILE A 3 -16.73 -23.43 -20.69
C ILE A 3 -17.63 -23.27 -21.93
N TYR A 4 -17.92 -22.01 -22.34
CA TYR A 4 -18.73 -21.75 -23.53
C TYR A 4 -18.16 -22.46 -24.76
N ARG A 5 -19.02 -23.15 -25.53
CA ARG A 5 -18.69 -24.04 -26.68
C ARG A 5 -17.90 -25.32 -26.33
N ARG A 6 -17.64 -25.60 -25.05
CA ARG A 6 -16.94 -26.82 -24.60
C ARG A 6 -17.67 -27.43 -23.39
N PRO A 7 -18.82 -28.10 -23.62
CA PRO A 7 -19.73 -28.54 -22.55
C PRO A 7 -19.13 -29.60 -21.61
N TYR A 8 -18.10 -30.33 -22.07
CA TYR A 8 -17.40 -31.33 -21.28
C TYR A 8 -16.17 -30.78 -20.53
N GLU A 9 -15.72 -29.56 -20.86
CA GLU A 9 -14.61 -28.92 -20.15
C GLU A 9 -15.12 -28.16 -18.93
N LYS A 10 -14.54 -28.45 -17.77
CA LYS A 10 -14.85 -27.77 -16.51
C LYS A 10 -13.87 -26.60 -16.31
N GLY A 11 -14.39 -25.46 -15.84
CA GLY A 11 -13.58 -24.34 -15.38
C GLY A 11 -12.77 -24.67 -14.12
N ARG A 12 -11.94 -23.72 -13.69
CA ARG A 12 -11.08 -23.87 -12.51
C ARG A 12 -11.79 -23.39 -11.26
N LEU A 13 -11.57 -24.10 -10.15
CA LEU A 13 -11.84 -23.58 -8.81
C LEU A 13 -10.57 -22.88 -8.33
N ILE A 14 -10.69 -21.63 -7.90
CA ILE A 14 -9.59 -20.87 -7.31
C ILE A 14 -9.90 -20.76 -5.82
N ILE A 15 -8.96 -21.22 -4.99
CA ILE A 15 -9.04 -21.10 -3.54
C ILE A 15 -8.07 -20.00 -3.13
N GLU A 16 -8.63 -18.92 -2.58
CA GLU A 16 -7.85 -17.82 -2.02
C GLU A 16 -7.68 -18.06 -0.51
N PHE A 17 -6.43 -18.17 -0.08
CA PHE A 17 -6.12 -18.30 1.34
C PHE A 17 -5.86 -16.92 1.93
N LYS A 18 -6.65 -16.55 2.94
CA LYS A 18 -6.35 -15.41 3.80
C LYS A 18 -5.55 -15.90 5.00
N VAL A 19 -4.28 -15.53 5.06
CA VAL A 19 -3.40 -15.86 6.20
C VAL A 19 -3.60 -14.82 7.30
N ASN A 20 -4.02 -15.27 8.48
CA ASN A 20 -4.11 -14.43 9.66
C ASN A 20 -2.82 -14.59 10.47
N PHE A 21 -2.07 -13.50 10.62
CA PHE A 21 -0.88 -13.50 11.46
C PHE A 21 -1.25 -13.51 12.95
N PRO A 22 -0.42 -14.10 13.82
CA PRO A 22 -0.59 -14.00 15.25
C PRO A 22 -0.47 -12.56 15.75
N GLU A 23 -1.01 -12.31 16.95
CA GLU A 23 -0.86 -11.02 17.64
C GLU A 23 0.60 -10.76 18.08
N ASN A 24 0.90 -9.49 18.36
CA ASN A 24 2.19 -9.06 18.87
C ASN A 24 2.54 -9.83 20.16
N GLY A 25 3.78 -10.29 20.27
CA GLY A 25 4.24 -11.04 21.44
C GLY A 25 3.75 -12.49 21.53
N PHE A 26 3.14 -13.06 20.47
CA PHE A 26 2.70 -14.47 20.45
C PHE A 26 3.84 -15.48 20.73
N LEU A 27 5.08 -15.14 20.40
CA LEU A 27 6.26 -15.97 20.67
C LEU A 27 7.18 -15.30 21.70
N SER A 28 7.75 -16.11 22.58
CA SER A 28 8.82 -15.68 23.49
C SER A 28 10.12 -15.41 22.72
N PRO A 29 10.99 -14.51 23.21
CA PRO A 29 12.23 -14.14 22.52
C PRO A 29 13.13 -15.34 22.21
N ASP A 30 13.20 -16.32 23.11
CA ASP A 30 13.99 -17.55 22.90
C ASP A 30 13.52 -18.33 21.66
N LYS A 31 12.20 -18.35 21.40
CA LYS A 31 11.59 -19.05 20.27
C LYS A 31 11.73 -18.28 18.95
N LEU A 32 11.94 -16.96 18.99
CA LEU A 32 12.20 -16.17 17.79
C LEU A 32 13.52 -16.58 17.13
N SER A 33 14.55 -16.89 17.91
CA SER A 33 15.83 -17.40 17.40
C SER A 33 15.70 -18.75 16.69
N LEU A 34 14.77 -19.59 17.15
CA LEU A 34 14.46 -20.86 16.50
C LEU A 34 13.71 -20.63 15.18
N LEU A 35 12.75 -19.69 15.18
CA LEU A 35 12.01 -19.34 13.98
C LEU A 35 12.92 -18.83 12.87
N GLU A 36 13.92 -18.02 13.20
CA GLU A 36 14.92 -17.52 12.24
C GLU A 36 15.68 -18.66 11.54
N LYS A 37 15.95 -19.76 12.23
CA LYS A 37 16.60 -20.95 11.64
C LYS A 37 15.68 -21.78 10.75
N LEU A 38 14.36 -21.65 10.93
CA LEU A 38 13.36 -22.39 10.15
C LEU A 38 12.92 -21.62 8.90
N LEU A 39 13.07 -20.30 8.90
CA LEU A 39 12.75 -19.44 7.78
C LEU A 39 13.94 -19.32 6.82
N PRO A 40 13.71 -18.91 5.57
CA PRO A 40 14.78 -18.53 4.65
C PRO A 40 15.69 -17.45 5.25
N GLU A 41 16.92 -17.39 4.74
CA GLU A 41 17.93 -16.41 5.16
C GLU A 41 17.39 -14.97 5.07
N ARG A 42 17.75 -14.16 6.08
CA ARG A 42 17.33 -12.75 6.11
C ARG A 42 18.00 -12.00 4.98
N LYS A 43 17.20 -11.17 4.29
CA LYS A 43 17.74 -10.23 3.31
C LYS A 43 18.51 -9.15 4.06
N GLU A 44 19.80 -9.02 3.75
CA GLU A 44 20.61 -7.89 4.22
C GLU A 44 20.13 -6.60 3.56
N VAL A 45 20.01 -5.55 4.36
CA VAL A 45 19.72 -4.19 3.89
C VAL A 45 21.03 -3.44 3.90
N GLU A 46 21.47 -2.97 2.74
CA GLU A 46 22.62 -2.07 2.65
C GLU A 46 22.18 -0.69 3.14
N GLU A 47 22.80 -0.22 4.23
CA GLU A 47 22.57 1.13 4.75
C GLU A 47 23.35 2.13 3.89
N THR A 48 22.67 3.15 3.38
CA THR A 48 23.29 4.28 2.68
C THR A 48 23.23 5.54 3.55
N ASP A 49 24.15 6.48 3.32
CA ASP A 49 24.23 7.74 4.08
C ASP A 49 22.97 8.62 3.97
N GLU A 50 22.10 8.34 3.00
CA GLU A 50 20.83 9.04 2.76
C GLU A 50 19.64 8.43 3.53
N MET A 51 19.86 7.38 4.33
CA MET A 51 18.78 6.71 5.08
C MET A 51 18.56 7.32 6.46
N ASP A 52 17.29 7.58 6.78
CA ASP A 52 16.86 8.06 8.10
C ASP A 52 16.45 6.91 9.02
N GLN A 53 16.87 6.99 10.30
CA GLN A 53 16.37 6.11 11.35
C GLN A 53 14.95 6.54 11.74
N VAL A 54 13.99 5.62 11.60
CA VAL A 54 12.57 5.87 11.92
C VAL A 54 12.01 4.78 12.80
N GLU A 55 11.02 5.15 13.63
CA GLU A 55 10.27 4.21 14.45
C GLU A 55 8.94 3.86 13.78
N LEU A 56 8.59 2.57 13.81
CA LEU A 56 7.27 2.13 13.36
C LEU A 56 6.23 2.44 14.44
N VAL A 57 5.15 3.10 14.02
CA VAL A 57 4.00 3.41 14.88
C VAL A 57 2.76 2.70 14.35
N ASP A 58 1.82 2.40 15.25
CA ASP A 58 0.54 1.81 14.85
C ASP A 58 -0.23 2.75 13.92
N PHE A 59 -0.82 2.16 12.88
CA PHE A 59 -1.63 2.91 11.92
C PHE A 59 -3.03 3.20 12.49
N ASP A 60 -3.38 4.48 12.63
CA ASP A 60 -4.75 4.93 12.95
C ASP A 60 -5.48 5.41 11.68
N PRO A 61 -6.50 4.67 11.19
CA PRO A 61 -7.28 5.05 10.02
C PRO A 61 -7.97 6.42 10.13
N ASN A 62 -8.28 6.88 11.34
CA ASN A 62 -8.96 8.17 11.55
C ASN A 62 -8.00 9.35 11.40
N GLN A 63 -6.76 9.19 11.85
CA GLN A 63 -5.71 10.19 11.68
C GLN A 63 -5.41 10.40 10.19
N GLU A 64 -5.37 9.31 9.42
CA GLU A 64 -5.09 9.37 7.98
C GLU A 64 -6.20 10.06 7.20
N ARG A 65 -7.47 9.76 7.51
CA ARG A 65 -8.61 10.47 6.89
C ARG A 65 -8.54 11.97 7.13
N ARG A 66 -8.17 12.43 8.34
CA ARG A 66 -8.03 13.86 8.64
C ARG A 66 -6.93 14.54 7.83
N ARG A 67 -5.81 13.84 7.57
CA ARG A 67 -4.73 14.34 6.71
C ARG A 67 -5.20 14.51 5.27
N HIS A 68 -5.93 13.53 4.73
CA HIS A 68 -6.49 13.63 3.37
C HIS A 68 -7.53 14.75 3.18
N TYR A 69 -8.28 15.13 4.22
CA TYR A 69 -9.24 16.24 4.14
C TYR A 69 -8.62 17.62 4.34
N ASN A 70 -7.35 17.72 4.78
CA ASN A 70 -6.72 19.00 5.12
C ASN A 70 -5.50 19.36 4.25
N GLY A 71 -5.02 18.45 3.40
CA GLY A 71 -4.03 18.72 2.37
C GLY A 71 -4.70 19.18 1.07
N GLU A 72 -4.10 20.18 0.40
CA GLU A 72 -4.52 20.77 -0.88
C GLU A 72 -5.61 21.86 -0.81
N ALA A 73 -5.35 22.97 -0.09
CA ALA A 73 -6.13 24.21 -0.22
C ALA A 73 -5.30 25.43 -0.69
N TYR A 74 -4.00 25.26 -0.97
CA TYR A 74 -3.09 26.38 -1.25
C TYR A 74 -2.04 26.06 -2.33
N GLU A 75 -2.45 25.47 -3.46
CA GLU A 75 -1.57 25.27 -4.64
C GLU A 75 -2.19 25.80 -5.95
N ASP A 76 -3.01 26.85 -5.90
CA ASP A 76 -3.55 27.49 -7.12
C ASP A 76 -3.49 29.02 -7.04
N ASP A 77 -2.34 29.59 -6.67
CA ASP A 77 -2.19 31.05 -6.63
C ASP A 77 -0.78 31.53 -6.99
N GLU A 78 -0.13 30.95 -8.01
CA GLU A 78 1.02 31.64 -8.64
C GLU A 78 1.37 31.14 -10.06
N HIS A 79 0.74 31.70 -11.12
CA HIS A 79 1.39 32.14 -12.39
C HIS A 79 0.37 32.52 -13.51
N HIS A 80 0.07 33.83 -13.59
CA HIS A 80 -0.19 34.73 -14.75
C HIS A 80 -0.26 34.18 -16.22
N PRO A 81 -0.71 34.98 -17.23
CA PRO A 81 -2.06 35.29 -17.69
C PRO A 81 -2.25 34.93 -19.19
N ARG A 82 -3.24 34.10 -19.57
CA ARG A 82 -3.60 33.87 -21.00
C ARG A 82 -5.11 33.98 -21.12
N GLY A 83 -5.67 35.02 -21.73
CA GLY A 83 -5.43 35.44 -23.10
C GLY A 83 -6.60 34.93 -23.95
N GLY A 84 -7.71 35.67 -23.97
CA GLY A 84 -8.91 35.32 -24.73
C GLY A 84 -9.82 36.53 -24.88
N VAL A 85 -9.57 37.31 -25.94
CA VAL A 85 -10.28 38.54 -26.26
C VAL A 85 -11.69 38.22 -26.75
N GLN A 86 -12.68 38.89 -26.18
CA GLN A 86 -14.09 38.81 -26.56
C GLN A 86 -14.33 39.68 -27.80
N CYS A 87 -14.61 39.06 -28.95
CA CYS A 87 -15.18 39.76 -30.10
C CYS A 87 -16.59 39.23 -30.36
N GLN A 88 -17.55 40.10 -30.13
CA GLN A 88 -18.94 39.98 -30.52
C GLN A 88 -19.11 40.80 -31.80
N THR A 89 -19.42 40.17 -32.94
CA THR A 89 -19.93 40.90 -34.12
C THR A 89 -20.90 40.03 -34.92
N SER A 90 -22.10 40.61 -35.07
CA SER A 90 -23.17 40.43 -36.07
C SER A 90 -23.65 39.04 -36.48
#